data_AF-S7HS90-F1
#
_entry.id   AF-S7HS90-F1
#
_cell.length_a   1.000
_cell.length_b   1.000
_cell.length_c   1.000
_cell.angle_alpha   90.00
_cell.angle_beta   90.00
_cell.angle_gamma   90.00
#
_symmetry.space_group_name_H-M   'P 1'
#
loop_
_entity.id
_entity.type
_entity.pdbx_description
1 polymer ?
#
loop_
_entity_poly.entity_id
_entity_poly.type
_entity_poly.pdbx_seq_one_letter_code
_entity_poly.pdbx_strand_id
1 'polypeptide(L)'
;MSDTTDTVVAQGVLPSLKGQTETNEHLKGIQTALEDIAKSQAIANSETLDPYVLACIDGTATGFKRAMKLYFQLHKVVNTAADDGTVTYPTAAAITACATNFYNLLQSSFSWDGGTKFSDPAVSSVSTGTKFGDNTKLTCTPSTADVAGQDDYAGLPLFACIDCNWIINQDTLDVQITAIEGVTGNFKRYDKDVYVGVLQMTGYHYYTNPCENSSQEYTEGYRIGYDASKPHCQPLPESVRLDGTVRPWVVHGKYAAGVNTAGGYSCCSGAVPAHDVSHNSAHTSAALNGKGYAGECSTDNSFLQLMTHVILGSLTLDGILNGCYSYYTECENLVAETNTHRLLTKASDYDIFVVGSVLKLHNQTGSDNHDGVCQGTSSISGKDGYVIKNVEKVTISGTEYTAIYFDETFNTAVRAASGAQKGATVGYTYFWRTGSCDNVLGNTGSLNPTDAKHPCKLQGIEFGWGQWQVVADTILNGFQDSGDTTNYYWTPYICKNATKYSTAITSDYKATDIKYLGTESWQYIKANKYSDGIYYPDSVGASSSTFTCDAVYTNKATDLRALFRSGGLGDGLPLCGLSSAYCAYGLGASWWRDGSRLSAAGCRGEWTA
;
A
#
# COMPACT_ATOMS: atom_id res chain seq x y z
N MET A 1 19.28 40.38 63.26
CA MET A 1 20.70 40.71 63.02
C MET A 1 21.48 39.39 63.00
N SER A 2 22.25 39.19 61.94
CA SER A 2 23.30 38.16 61.65
C SER A 2 22.91 36.68 61.77
N ASP A 3 22.74 35.94 60.67
CA ASP A 3 23.75 35.27 59.80
C ASP A 3 24.44 34.05 60.41
N THR A 4 24.16 32.84 59.91
CA THR A 4 25.05 32.05 59.02
C THR A 4 24.49 30.65 58.70
N THR A 5 24.59 30.30 57.42
CA THR A 5 24.35 29.00 56.76
C THR A 5 25.40 27.95 57.13
N ASP A 6 25.05 26.66 57.11
CA ASP A 6 25.94 25.67 56.49
C ASP A 6 25.24 24.41 55.97
N THR A 7 25.67 24.03 54.78
CA THR A 7 25.13 23.04 53.85
C THR A 7 26.02 21.79 53.91
N VAL A 8 25.47 20.59 54.11
CA VAL A 8 26.23 19.35 53.91
C VAL A 8 25.96 18.82 52.51
N VAL A 9 26.97 18.93 51.66
CA VAL A 9 27.02 18.41 50.28
C VAL A 9 27.33 16.91 50.32
N ALA A 10 26.55 16.11 49.59
CA ALA A 10 26.80 14.69 49.37
C ALA A 10 28.05 14.52 48.48
N GLN A 11 29.07 13.82 48.99
CA GLN A 11 30.26 13.42 48.23
C GLN A 11 29.90 12.34 47.20
N GLY A 12 30.10 12.66 45.91
CA GLY A 12 30.07 11.70 44.83
C GLY A 12 31.27 10.74 44.90
N VAL A 13 30.99 9.44 44.80
CA VAL A 13 32.00 8.38 44.76
C VAL A 13 32.75 8.47 43.42
N LEU A 14 34.04 8.79 43.47
CA LEU A 14 34.92 8.72 42.30
C LEU A 14 35.15 7.23 41.91
N PRO A 15 35.14 6.88 40.61
CA PRO A 15 35.41 5.51 40.16
C PRO A 15 36.79 5.03 40.60
N SER A 16 36.90 3.76 41.00
CA SER A 16 38.17 3.15 41.39
C SER A 16 39.24 3.27 40.28
N LEU A 17 40.53 3.32 40.65
CA LEU A 17 41.65 3.39 39.70
C LEU A 17 41.59 2.31 38.61
N LYS A 18 41.08 1.12 38.96
CA LYS A 18 40.84 0.01 38.04
C LYS A 18 39.77 0.34 36.99
N GLY A 19 38.64 0.91 37.41
CA GLY A 19 37.56 1.34 36.50
C GLY A 19 37.97 2.49 35.57
N GLN A 20 38.85 3.38 36.02
CA GLN A 20 39.44 4.42 35.16
C GLN A 20 40.39 3.83 34.11
N THR A 21 41.14 2.78 34.47
CA THR A 21 42.07 2.10 33.56
C THR A 21 41.32 1.33 32.47
N GLU A 22 40.26 0.59 32.82
CA GLU A 22 39.41 -0.13 31.86
C GLU A 22 38.67 0.84 30.92
N THR A 23 38.19 1.98 31.43
CA THR A 23 37.58 3.04 30.61
C THR A 23 38.58 3.63 29.62
N ASN A 24 39.83 3.86 30.06
CA ASN A 24 40.89 4.40 29.20
C ASN A 24 41.35 3.39 28.13
N GLU A 25 41.38 2.09 28.44
CA GLU A 25 41.67 1.04 27.45
C GLU A 25 40.55 0.93 26.41
N HIS A 26 39.28 1.04 26.84
CA HIS A 26 38.14 1.08 25.93
C HIS A 26 38.18 2.30 24.99
N LEU A 27 38.48 3.49 25.53
CA LEU A 27 38.64 4.71 24.74
C LEU A 27 39.82 4.62 23.75
N LYS A 28 40.93 4.00 24.15
CA LYS A 28 42.05 3.70 23.25
C LYS A 28 41.66 2.73 22.14
N GLY A 29 40.89 1.69 22.44
CA GLY A 29 40.36 0.76 21.44
C GLY A 29 39.46 1.45 20.42
N ILE A 30 38.59 2.36 20.86
CA ILE A 30 37.77 3.20 19.99
C ILE A 30 38.64 4.12 19.13
N GLN A 31 39.66 4.74 19.71
CA GLN A 31 40.59 5.60 18.97
C GLN A 31 41.37 4.81 17.90
N THR A 32 41.87 3.61 18.22
CA THR A 32 42.57 2.75 17.26
C THR A 32 41.64 2.31 16.13
N ALA A 33 40.38 1.95 16.43
CA ALA A 33 39.40 1.63 15.41
C ALA A 33 39.08 2.82 14.49
N LEU A 34 38.95 4.03 15.05
CA LEU A 34 38.79 5.27 14.28
C LEU A 34 40.01 5.56 13.40
N GLU A 35 41.21 5.34 13.92
CA GLU A 35 42.45 5.50 13.17
C GLU A 35 42.59 4.46 12.06
N ASP A 36 42.17 3.21 12.27
CA ASP A 36 42.21 2.16 11.25
C ASP A 36 41.15 2.40 10.15
N ILE A 37 39.99 2.94 10.51
CA ILE A 37 38.99 3.45 9.56
C ILE A 37 39.58 4.60 8.72
N ALA A 38 40.24 5.56 9.37
CA ALA A 38 40.89 6.69 8.69
C ALA A 38 42.11 6.26 7.85
N LYS A 39 42.78 5.16 8.20
CA LYS A 39 43.94 4.59 7.50
C LYS A 39 43.55 3.61 6.39
N SER A 40 42.28 3.27 6.20
CA SER A 40 41.85 2.48 5.05
C SER A 40 42.10 3.26 3.74
N GLN A 41 43.23 2.97 3.11
CA GLN A 41 43.82 3.78 2.02
C GLN A 41 42.97 3.89 0.73
N ALA A 42 41.93 3.05 0.59
CA ALA A 42 40.96 3.17 -0.50
C ALA A 42 39.90 4.27 -0.27
N ILE A 43 39.65 4.64 0.99
CA ILE A 43 38.58 5.57 1.39
C ILE A 43 39.14 6.98 1.68
N ALA A 44 40.37 7.06 2.21
CA ALA A 44 41.04 8.34 2.49
C ALA A 44 41.43 9.15 1.23
N ASN A 45 41.41 8.52 0.05
CA ASN A 45 41.77 9.13 -1.24
C ASN A 45 40.54 9.49 -2.12
N SER A 46 39.32 9.35 -1.58
CA SER A 46 38.09 9.71 -2.29
C SER A 46 37.83 11.22 -2.16
N GLU A 47 37.74 11.94 -3.28
CA GLU A 47 37.33 13.36 -3.30
C GLU A 47 35.85 13.55 -2.86
N THR A 48 35.08 12.45 -2.76
CA THR A 48 33.70 12.43 -2.27
C THR A 48 33.55 11.56 -1.01
N LEU A 49 32.54 11.83 -0.20
CA LEU A 49 32.24 11.05 1.01
C LEU A 49 31.31 9.84 0.74
N ASP A 50 31.05 9.54 -0.54
CA ASP A 50 30.14 8.48 -0.98
C ASP A 50 30.52 7.08 -0.48
N PRO A 51 31.81 6.66 -0.40
CA PRO A 51 32.16 5.35 0.13
C PRO A 51 31.68 5.12 1.57
N TYR A 52 31.63 6.16 2.41
CA TYR A 52 31.12 6.06 3.78
C TYR A 52 29.59 5.86 3.82
N VAL A 53 28.87 6.48 2.88
CA VAL A 53 27.43 6.29 2.71
C VAL A 53 27.14 4.86 2.25
N LEU A 54 27.87 4.38 1.24
CA LEU A 54 27.71 3.02 0.70
C LEU A 54 28.03 1.96 1.76
N ALA A 55 29.05 2.17 2.59
CA ALA A 55 29.40 1.27 3.68
C ALA A 55 28.31 1.13 4.76
N CYS A 56 27.34 2.06 4.81
CA CYS A 56 26.20 1.95 5.73
C CYS A 56 25.13 0.97 5.24
N ILE A 57 25.11 0.61 3.95
CA ILE A 57 24.19 -0.37 3.36
C ILE A 57 24.67 -1.78 3.73
N ASP A 58 24.17 -2.29 4.85
CA ASP A 58 24.54 -3.59 5.43
C ASP A 58 23.54 -4.71 5.13
N GLY A 59 22.61 -4.49 4.19
CA GLY A 59 21.52 -5.41 3.88
C GLY A 59 20.32 -5.32 4.83
N THR A 60 20.32 -4.43 5.81
CA THR A 60 19.19 -4.19 6.72
C THR A 60 18.45 -2.87 6.41
N ALA A 61 17.15 -2.80 6.74
CA ALA A 61 16.36 -1.57 6.60
C ALA A 61 16.95 -0.41 7.44
N THR A 62 17.47 -0.70 8.63
CA THR A 62 18.14 0.31 9.47
C THR A 62 19.42 0.82 8.81
N GLY A 63 20.19 -0.06 8.17
CA GLY A 63 21.39 0.33 7.43
C GLY A 63 21.08 1.23 6.24
N PHE A 64 20.05 0.89 5.46
CA PHE A 64 19.55 1.74 4.36
C PHE A 64 19.16 3.14 4.86
N LYS A 65 18.32 3.21 5.91
CA LYS A 65 17.90 4.49 6.50
C LYS A 65 19.08 5.31 7.04
N ARG A 66 20.04 4.66 7.68
CA ARG A 66 21.29 5.28 8.17
C ARG A 66 22.11 5.85 7.02
N ALA A 67 22.27 5.12 5.91
CA ALA A 67 22.98 5.59 4.72
C ALA A 67 22.31 6.83 4.13
N MET A 68 20.98 6.80 3.95
CA MET A 68 20.23 7.95 3.42
C MET A 68 20.36 9.17 4.34
N LYS A 69 20.22 8.98 5.66
CA LYS A 69 20.40 10.06 6.64
C LYS A 69 21.79 10.66 6.58
N LEU A 70 22.83 9.84 6.51
CA LEU A 70 24.21 10.30 6.37
C LEU A 70 24.40 11.10 5.08
N TYR A 71 23.89 10.61 3.94
CA TYR A 71 23.95 11.32 2.67
C TYR A 71 23.34 12.73 2.77
N PHE A 72 22.13 12.84 3.31
CA PHE A 72 21.46 14.14 3.49
C PHE A 72 22.22 15.09 4.42
N GLN A 73 22.85 14.56 5.48
CA GLN A 73 23.71 15.34 6.38
C GLN A 73 24.95 15.89 5.68
N LEU A 74 25.64 15.06 4.89
CA LEU A 74 26.83 15.45 4.15
C LEU A 74 26.54 16.52 3.08
N HIS A 75 25.35 16.45 2.48
CA HIS A 75 24.88 17.42 1.50
C HIS A 75 24.15 18.64 2.12
N LYS A 76 24.10 18.75 3.46
CA LYS A 76 23.49 19.86 4.20
C LYS A 76 22.00 20.07 3.89
N VAL A 77 21.29 19.01 3.55
CA VAL A 77 19.83 19.01 3.33
C VAL A 77 19.14 18.48 4.59
N VAL A 78 19.34 19.18 5.70
CA VAL A 78 18.88 18.78 7.04
C VAL A 78 18.04 19.86 7.69
N ASN A 79 17.22 19.44 8.66
CA ASN A 79 16.50 20.37 9.53
C ASN A 79 17.50 21.16 10.37
N THR A 80 17.34 22.48 10.41
CA THR A 80 18.18 23.37 11.21
C THR A 80 17.36 23.90 12.37
N ALA A 81 17.80 23.65 13.60
CA ALA A 81 17.20 24.25 14.79
C ALA A 81 17.99 25.50 15.19
N ALA A 82 17.28 26.59 15.46
CA ALA A 82 17.84 27.78 16.10
C ALA A 82 17.80 27.64 17.63
N ASP A 83 18.59 28.47 18.34
CA ASP A 83 18.67 28.46 19.81
C ASP A 83 17.32 28.76 20.50
N ASP A 84 16.38 29.40 19.78
CA ASP A 84 15.03 29.70 20.25
C ASP A 84 14.04 28.53 20.07
N GLY A 85 14.49 27.38 19.56
CA GLY A 85 13.68 26.20 19.30
C GLY A 85 12.98 26.18 17.94
N THR A 86 13.12 27.23 17.13
CA THR A 86 12.56 27.27 15.77
C THR A 86 13.29 26.28 14.86
N VAL A 87 12.54 25.43 14.15
CA VAL A 87 13.09 24.49 13.16
C VAL A 87 12.81 25.00 11.75
N THR A 88 13.87 25.21 10.98
CA THR A 88 13.82 25.46 9.55
C THR A 88 13.99 24.15 8.80
N TYR A 89 13.05 23.85 7.90
CA TYR A 89 13.07 22.66 7.07
C TYR A 89 13.66 22.98 5.68
N PRO A 90 14.42 22.06 5.07
CA PRO A 90 14.83 22.21 3.66
C PRO A 90 13.62 22.30 2.73
N THR A 91 13.80 22.95 1.57
CA THR A 91 12.74 23.05 0.56
C THR A 91 12.48 21.70 -0.10
N ALA A 92 11.25 21.48 -0.58
CA ALA A 92 10.90 20.26 -1.32
C ALA A 92 11.83 20.02 -2.52
N ALA A 93 12.24 21.08 -3.22
CA ALA A 93 13.20 21.00 -4.32
C ALA A 93 14.58 20.48 -3.86
N ALA A 94 15.09 20.97 -2.73
CA ALA A 94 16.37 20.52 -2.18
C ALA A 94 16.31 19.05 -1.72
N ILE A 95 15.22 18.66 -1.04
CA ILE A 95 15.00 17.27 -0.60
C ILE A 95 14.91 16.33 -1.81
N THR A 96 14.12 16.71 -2.81
CA THR A 96 13.93 15.94 -4.05
C THR A 96 15.25 15.77 -4.81
N ALA A 97 16.03 16.84 -4.96
CA ALA A 97 17.34 16.78 -5.62
C ALA A 97 18.33 15.88 -4.86
N CYS A 98 18.38 15.98 -3.53
CA CYS A 98 19.25 15.14 -2.70
C CYS A 98 18.85 13.66 -2.75
N ALA A 99 17.55 13.35 -2.68
CA ALA A 99 17.04 11.99 -2.87
C ALA A 99 17.41 11.45 -4.26
N THR A 100 17.24 12.26 -5.31
CA THR A 100 17.62 11.89 -6.68
C THR A 100 19.10 11.51 -6.76
N ASN A 101 19.99 12.32 -6.17
CA ASN A 101 21.42 12.03 -6.19
C ASN A 101 21.79 10.80 -5.34
N PHE A 102 21.12 10.60 -4.20
CA PHE A 102 21.29 9.39 -3.38
C PHE A 102 20.93 8.12 -4.18
N TYR A 103 19.77 8.10 -4.84
CA TYR A 103 19.37 6.94 -5.64
C TYR A 103 20.23 6.75 -6.89
N ASN A 104 20.72 7.83 -7.53
CA ASN A 104 21.72 7.73 -8.60
C ASN A 104 23.02 7.08 -8.10
N LEU A 105 23.50 7.47 -6.91
CA LEU A 105 24.67 6.85 -6.29
C LEU A 105 24.45 5.35 -6.06
N LEU A 106 23.26 4.97 -5.57
CA LEU A 106 22.94 3.56 -5.36
C LEU A 106 22.87 2.78 -6.69
N GLN A 107 22.23 3.34 -7.72
CA GLN A 107 22.13 2.70 -9.04
C GLN A 107 23.50 2.54 -9.73
N SER A 108 24.45 3.44 -9.48
CA SER A 108 25.81 3.32 -10.03
C SER A 108 26.74 2.41 -9.22
N SER A 109 26.42 2.18 -7.95
CA SER A 109 27.28 1.44 -7.01
C SER A 109 26.84 0.00 -6.75
N PHE A 110 25.57 -0.32 -7.01
CA PHE A 110 25.01 -1.65 -6.81
C PHE A 110 24.53 -2.25 -8.12
N SER A 111 24.53 -3.58 -8.16
CA SER A 111 23.88 -4.37 -9.20
C SER A 111 22.94 -5.36 -8.55
N TRP A 112 21.78 -5.55 -9.15
CA TRP A 112 20.83 -6.61 -8.82
C TRP A 112 20.13 -7.02 -10.10
N ASP A 113 20.15 -8.31 -10.44
CA ASP A 113 19.41 -8.89 -11.56
C ASP A 113 18.85 -10.25 -11.15
N GLY A 114 17.52 -10.33 -11.03
CA GLY A 114 16.84 -11.53 -10.61
C GLY A 114 15.35 -11.46 -10.84
N GLY A 115 14.66 -12.54 -10.51
CA GLY A 115 13.22 -12.61 -10.72
C GLY A 115 12.66 -13.98 -10.40
N THR A 116 11.51 -14.28 -10.99
CA THR A 116 10.81 -15.55 -10.87
C THR A 116 10.39 -16.06 -12.24
N LYS A 117 10.57 -17.36 -12.48
CA LYS A 117 10.00 -18.06 -13.62
C LYS A 117 8.76 -18.82 -13.19
N PHE A 118 7.70 -18.70 -13.95
CA PHE A 118 6.46 -19.42 -13.74
C PHE A 118 6.25 -20.39 -14.90
N SER A 119 5.66 -21.55 -14.61
CA SER A 119 5.25 -22.46 -15.68
C SER A 119 4.22 -21.78 -16.57
N ASP A 120 4.33 -21.99 -17.87
CA ASP A 120 3.31 -21.52 -18.80
C ASP A 120 1.95 -22.15 -18.45
N PRO A 121 0.83 -21.42 -18.59
CA PRO A 121 -0.47 -21.96 -18.22
C PRO A 121 -0.92 -23.17 -19.04
N ALA A 122 -0.31 -23.45 -20.19
CA ALA A 122 -0.52 -24.69 -20.93
C ALA A 122 0.21 -25.91 -20.31
N VAL A 123 1.20 -25.68 -19.44
CA VAL A 123 2.09 -26.71 -18.88
C VAL A 123 1.70 -27.11 -17.46
N SER A 124 1.44 -26.14 -16.58
CA SER A 124 1.15 -26.39 -15.17
C SER A 124 0.18 -25.37 -14.61
N SER A 125 -0.60 -25.78 -13.61
CA SER A 125 -1.57 -24.94 -12.89
C SER A 125 -1.07 -24.40 -11.56
N VAL A 126 0.22 -24.61 -11.26
CA VAL A 126 0.85 -24.21 -10.00
C VAL A 126 1.04 -22.69 -9.95
N SER A 127 0.69 -22.10 -8.81
CA SER A 127 0.81 -20.66 -8.56
C SER A 127 2.21 -20.20 -8.15
N THR A 128 3.05 -21.12 -7.66
CA THR A 128 4.43 -20.83 -7.24
C THR A 128 5.40 -20.90 -8.41
N GLY A 129 6.31 -19.94 -8.49
CA GLY A 129 7.40 -19.92 -9.45
C GLY A 129 8.75 -20.29 -8.86
N THR A 130 9.75 -20.43 -9.73
CA THR A 130 11.14 -20.69 -9.36
C THR A 130 11.93 -19.39 -9.44
N LYS A 131 12.45 -18.93 -8.29
CA LYS A 131 13.31 -17.75 -8.23
C LYS A 131 14.65 -17.99 -8.93
N PHE A 132 15.20 -16.96 -9.58
CA PHE A 132 16.47 -17.03 -10.30
C PHE A 132 17.32 -15.77 -10.14
N GLY A 133 18.58 -15.84 -10.57
CA GLY A 133 19.53 -14.73 -10.46
C GLY A 133 19.81 -14.41 -8.99
N ASP A 134 19.93 -13.13 -8.67
CA ASP A 134 20.15 -12.66 -7.30
C ASP A 134 18.96 -12.97 -6.36
N ASN A 135 17.81 -13.35 -6.91
CA ASN A 135 16.60 -13.68 -6.16
C ASN A 135 16.60 -15.10 -5.56
N THR A 136 17.50 -15.99 -6.02
CA THR A 136 17.44 -17.45 -5.78
C THR A 136 17.41 -17.85 -4.30
N LYS A 137 18.05 -17.09 -3.42
CA LYS A 137 18.19 -17.40 -1.98
C LYS A 137 17.42 -16.47 -1.05
N LEU A 138 16.65 -15.53 -1.61
CA LEU A 138 15.95 -14.51 -0.84
C LEU A 138 14.56 -15.01 -0.47
N THR A 139 14.17 -14.77 0.78
CA THR A 139 12.88 -15.14 1.35
C THR A 139 12.20 -13.92 1.96
N CYS A 140 10.88 -13.87 1.81
CA CYS A 140 10.03 -12.92 2.51
C CYS A 140 8.85 -13.67 3.11
N THR A 141 8.68 -13.59 4.42
CA THR A 141 7.49 -14.08 5.13
C THR A 141 6.75 -12.91 5.78
N PRO A 142 5.41 -12.90 5.78
CA PRO A 142 4.62 -11.82 6.38
C PRO A 142 4.95 -11.57 7.85
N SER A 143 5.15 -10.30 8.21
CA SER A 143 5.19 -9.86 9.60
C SER A 143 3.78 -9.65 10.18
N THR A 144 3.67 -9.71 11.50
CA THR A 144 2.53 -9.21 12.28
C THR A 144 2.93 -8.01 13.14
N ALA A 145 2.02 -7.53 13.99
CA ALA A 145 2.34 -6.50 14.99
C ALA A 145 3.29 -7.02 16.09
N ASP A 146 3.24 -8.33 16.38
CA ASP A 146 3.97 -8.93 17.50
C ASP A 146 5.22 -9.72 17.05
N VAL A 147 5.22 -10.21 15.80
CA VAL A 147 6.28 -11.07 15.27
C VAL A 147 6.76 -10.54 13.93
N ALA A 148 8.05 -10.21 13.86
CA ALA A 148 8.68 -9.87 12.59
C ALA A 148 8.88 -11.15 11.75
N GLY A 149 8.37 -11.14 10.53
CA GLY A 149 8.70 -12.12 9.51
C GLY A 149 10.12 -11.91 8.96
N GLN A 150 10.59 -12.87 8.19
CA GLN A 150 11.85 -12.76 7.46
C GLN A 150 11.63 -11.85 6.26
N ASP A 151 12.54 -10.91 6.01
CA ASP A 151 12.52 -10.08 4.81
C ASP A 151 13.96 -9.80 4.37
N ASP A 152 14.49 -10.69 3.51
CA ASP A 152 15.87 -10.57 3.00
C ASP A 152 16.02 -9.40 2.00
N TYR A 153 14.92 -8.73 1.63
CA TYR A 153 14.90 -7.63 0.67
C TYR A 153 14.96 -6.27 1.35
N ALA A 154 14.58 -6.17 2.64
CA ALA A 154 14.30 -4.92 3.33
C ALA A 154 15.44 -3.89 3.33
N GLY A 155 16.71 -4.34 3.21
CA GLY A 155 17.88 -3.47 3.10
C GLY A 155 18.61 -3.52 1.77
N LEU A 156 18.10 -4.27 0.78
CA LEU A 156 18.65 -4.26 -0.57
C LEU A 156 18.25 -2.95 -1.28
N PRO A 157 19.18 -2.19 -1.87
CA PRO A 157 18.88 -0.88 -2.45
C PRO A 157 17.68 -0.81 -3.41
N LEU A 158 17.47 -1.86 -4.20
CA LEU A 158 16.36 -1.93 -5.18
C LEU A 158 14.97 -2.09 -4.51
N PHE A 159 14.94 -2.62 -3.28
CA PHE A 159 13.71 -3.02 -2.59
C PHE A 159 13.46 -2.22 -1.32
N ALA A 160 14.50 -1.63 -0.72
CA ALA A 160 14.40 -0.87 0.50
C ALA A 160 13.41 0.28 0.34
N CYS A 161 12.43 0.32 1.23
CA CYS A 161 11.37 1.33 1.26
C CYS A 161 11.54 2.26 2.47
N ILE A 162 11.19 3.53 2.28
CA ILE A 162 11.11 4.53 3.35
C ILE A 162 9.89 5.42 3.14
N ASP A 163 9.19 5.72 4.22
CA ASP A 163 8.03 6.62 4.14
C ASP A 163 8.49 8.05 3.88
N CYS A 164 7.77 8.73 3.00
CA CYS A 164 7.99 10.14 2.68
C CYS A 164 6.68 10.91 2.64
N ASN A 165 6.77 12.23 2.73
CA ASN A 165 5.70 13.11 2.27
C ASN A 165 6.01 13.63 0.88
N TRP A 166 4.97 13.82 0.08
CA TRP A 166 5.11 14.21 -1.32
C TRP A 166 4.00 15.14 -1.79
N ILE A 167 4.27 15.83 -2.89
CA ILE A 167 3.33 16.67 -3.64
C ILE A 167 3.59 16.50 -5.15
N ILE A 168 2.67 16.97 -5.98
CA ILE A 168 2.92 17.20 -7.41
C ILE A 168 3.32 18.67 -7.62
N ASN A 169 4.46 18.90 -8.27
CA ASN A 169 4.86 20.22 -8.73
C ASN A 169 3.88 20.69 -9.82
N GLN A 170 3.26 21.85 -9.62
CA GLN A 170 2.17 22.32 -10.48
C GLN A 170 2.64 22.84 -11.85
N ASP A 171 3.94 23.13 -12.00
CA ASP A 171 4.53 23.61 -13.25
C ASP A 171 5.09 22.45 -14.08
N THR A 172 5.81 21.52 -13.44
CA THR A 172 6.45 20.39 -14.14
C THR A 172 5.57 19.14 -14.19
N LEU A 173 4.52 19.08 -13.37
CA LEU A 173 3.70 17.88 -13.11
C LEU A 173 4.51 16.68 -12.60
N ASP A 174 5.70 16.94 -12.06
CA ASP A 174 6.61 15.94 -11.51
C ASP A 174 6.41 15.79 -10.00
N VAL A 175 6.69 14.61 -9.45
CA VAL A 175 6.60 14.36 -8.01
C VAL A 175 7.72 15.11 -7.29
N GLN A 176 7.42 15.74 -6.16
CA GLN A 176 8.39 16.32 -5.26
C GLN A 176 8.24 15.75 -3.85
N ILE A 177 9.37 15.42 -3.24
CA ILE A 177 9.48 14.93 -1.86
C ILE A 177 9.57 16.14 -0.94
N THR A 178 8.69 16.22 0.06
CA THR A 178 8.62 17.34 1.01
C THR A 178 9.18 16.98 2.38
N ALA A 179 9.22 15.69 2.73
CA ALA A 179 9.86 15.17 3.93
C ALA A 179 10.13 13.67 3.76
N ILE A 180 11.10 13.12 4.51
CA ILE A 180 11.41 11.70 4.56
C ILE A 180 11.50 11.29 6.03
N GLU A 181 10.74 10.27 6.43
CA GLU A 181 10.58 9.91 7.84
C GLU A 181 11.91 9.58 8.52
N GLY A 182 12.27 10.36 9.55
CA GLY A 182 13.50 10.17 10.32
C GLY A 182 14.80 10.53 9.57
N VAL A 183 14.69 11.15 8.40
CA VAL A 183 15.84 11.64 7.60
C VAL A 183 15.85 13.17 7.56
N THR A 184 14.82 13.81 6.99
CA THR A 184 14.75 15.27 6.83
C THR A 184 13.32 15.76 6.59
N GLY A 185 13.09 17.07 6.73
CA GLY A 185 11.77 17.70 6.60
C GLY A 185 10.89 17.49 7.83
N ASN A 186 9.65 17.97 7.73
CA ASN A 186 8.62 17.82 8.76
C ASN A 186 7.68 16.68 8.39
N PHE A 187 8.13 15.44 8.56
CA PHE A 187 7.31 14.28 8.19
C PHE A 187 6.04 14.20 9.05
N LYS A 188 4.89 14.12 8.39
CA LYS A 188 3.58 13.97 9.02
C LYS A 188 2.87 12.72 8.48
N ARG A 189 2.56 11.81 9.39
CA ARG A 189 1.85 10.54 9.09
C ARG A 189 0.33 10.67 9.14
N TYR A 190 -0.18 11.48 10.08
CA TYR A 190 -1.61 11.55 10.42
C TYR A 190 -2.31 12.83 9.95
N ASP A 191 -1.58 13.71 9.26
CA ASP A 191 -2.13 14.97 8.76
C ASP A 191 -2.82 14.71 7.41
N LYS A 192 -4.15 14.87 7.37
CA LYS A 192 -4.96 14.57 6.17
C LYS A 192 -4.70 15.50 4.99
N ASP A 193 -4.00 16.62 5.20
CA ASP A 193 -3.62 17.55 4.14
C ASP A 193 -2.17 17.31 3.66
N VAL A 194 -1.50 16.28 4.20
CA VAL A 194 -0.16 15.86 3.78
C VAL A 194 -0.20 14.42 3.28
N TYR A 195 0.36 14.20 2.09
CA TYR A 195 0.29 12.90 1.43
C TYR A 195 1.50 12.05 1.80
N VAL A 196 1.25 10.87 2.35
CA VAL A 196 2.24 9.87 2.70
C VAL A 196 2.43 8.93 1.51
N GLY A 197 3.68 8.69 1.16
CA GLY A 197 4.06 7.74 0.13
C GLY A 197 5.19 6.84 0.60
N VAL A 198 5.42 5.78 -0.16
CA VAL A 198 6.56 4.89 0.00
C VAL A 198 7.57 5.23 -1.10
N LEU A 199 8.75 5.70 -0.70
CA LEU A 199 9.85 6.07 -1.58
C LEU A 199 10.80 4.88 -1.75
N GLN A 200 11.06 4.51 -3.01
CA GLN A 200 11.88 3.36 -3.39
C GLN A 200 12.72 3.67 -4.63
N MET A 201 13.78 2.88 -4.86
CA MET A 201 14.56 2.94 -6.09
C MET A 201 13.71 2.51 -7.29
N THR A 202 13.89 3.19 -8.42
CA THR A 202 13.36 2.73 -9.71
C THR A 202 14.14 1.52 -10.18
N GLY A 203 13.45 0.40 -10.38
CA GLY A 203 13.97 -0.74 -11.13
C GLY A 203 13.46 -0.80 -12.55
N TYR A 204 14.01 -1.77 -13.28
CA TYR A 204 13.61 -2.12 -14.63
C TYR A 204 12.97 -3.50 -14.61
N HIS A 205 11.72 -3.57 -15.07
CA HIS A 205 10.98 -4.81 -15.26
C HIS A 205 11.32 -5.36 -16.64
N TYR A 206 11.68 -6.63 -16.71
CA TYR A 206 11.82 -7.37 -17.96
C TYR A 206 11.00 -8.63 -17.85
N TYR A 207 10.34 -9.01 -18.94
CA TYR A 207 9.36 -10.08 -18.88
C TYR A 207 9.21 -10.76 -20.21
N THR A 208 8.55 -11.91 -20.16
CA THR A 208 7.91 -12.55 -21.30
C THR A 208 6.50 -12.86 -20.86
N ASN A 209 5.50 -12.51 -21.65
CA ASN A 209 4.13 -12.84 -21.29
C ASN A 209 3.87 -14.35 -21.37
N PRO A 210 2.86 -14.87 -20.65
CA PRO A 210 2.34 -16.22 -20.86
C PRO A 210 2.09 -16.48 -22.35
N CYS A 211 2.41 -17.69 -22.80
CA CYS A 211 2.28 -18.16 -24.19
C CYS A 211 3.13 -17.43 -25.24
N GLU A 212 3.93 -16.40 -24.89
CA GLU A 212 4.61 -15.54 -25.87
C GLU A 212 5.66 -16.29 -26.68
N ASN A 213 6.49 -17.12 -26.03
CA ASN A 213 7.70 -17.67 -26.66
C ASN A 213 7.61 -19.18 -27.00
N SER A 214 6.41 -19.79 -26.99
CA SER A 214 6.25 -21.25 -27.03
C SER A 214 7.10 -21.99 -25.97
N SER A 215 7.47 -21.28 -24.90
CA SER A 215 8.30 -21.74 -23.80
C SER A 215 7.46 -22.54 -22.80
N GLN A 216 8.08 -23.48 -22.11
CA GLN A 216 7.41 -24.17 -20.98
C GLN A 216 7.21 -23.24 -19.76
N GLU A 217 7.82 -22.06 -19.78
CA GLU A 217 7.86 -21.09 -18.69
C GLU A 217 7.81 -19.67 -19.25
N TYR A 218 7.33 -18.73 -18.43
CA TYR A 218 7.43 -17.30 -18.66
C TYR A 218 8.13 -16.62 -17.47
N THR A 219 8.69 -15.43 -17.69
CA THR A 219 9.61 -14.77 -16.76
C THR A 219 9.06 -13.44 -16.28
N GLU A 220 9.18 -13.20 -14.97
CA GLU A 220 9.00 -11.91 -14.32
C GLU A 220 10.32 -11.49 -13.66
N GLY A 221 11.04 -10.60 -14.32
CA GLY A 221 12.38 -10.17 -13.95
C GLY A 221 12.42 -8.71 -13.51
N TYR A 222 13.26 -8.40 -12.53
CA TYR A 222 13.47 -7.05 -12.04
C TYR A 222 14.97 -6.78 -11.90
N ARG A 223 15.40 -5.54 -12.09
CA ARG A 223 16.83 -5.23 -12.03
C ARG A 223 17.14 -3.76 -11.80
N ILE A 224 18.39 -3.50 -11.45
CA ILE A 224 18.99 -2.17 -11.52
C ILE A 224 19.49 -1.93 -12.96
N GLY A 225 19.03 -0.82 -13.55
CA GLY A 225 19.45 -0.36 -14.88
C GLY A 225 18.82 -1.11 -16.06
N TYR A 226 18.78 -0.44 -17.21
CA TYR A 226 18.30 -1.01 -18.47
C TYR A 226 19.27 -2.05 -19.04
N ASP A 227 18.73 -3.03 -19.77
CA ASP A 227 19.50 -4.00 -20.55
C ASP A 227 18.72 -4.46 -21.78
N ALA A 228 19.22 -4.08 -22.95
CA ALA A 228 18.62 -4.38 -24.24
C ALA A 228 18.65 -5.87 -24.62
N SER A 229 19.46 -6.70 -23.93
CA SER A 229 19.49 -8.15 -24.16
C SER A 229 18.32 -8.88 -23.49
N LYS A 230 17.61 -8.22 -22.57
CA LYS A 230 16.47 -8.77 -21.83
C LYS A 230 15.16 -8.40 -22.56
N PRO A 231 14.24 -9.35 -22.73
CA PRO A 231 12.96 -9.09 -23.41
C PRO A 231 12.14 -8.06 -22.63
N HIS A 232 11.56 -7.11 -23.35
CA HIS A 232 10.69 -6.06 -22.82
C HIS A 232 11.24 -5.32 -21.59
N CYS A 233 12.56 -5.19 -21.48
CA CYS A 233 13.20 -4.52 -20.36
C CYS A 233 12.91 -3.02 -20.38
N GLN A 234 12.17 -2.53 -19.40
CA GLN A 234 11.70 -1.15 -19.31
C GLN A 234 11.74 -0.67 -17.85
N PRO A 235 11.98 0.63 -17.59
CA PRO A 235 11.86 1.14 -16.23
C PRO A 235 10.43 1.01 -15.73
N LEU A 236 10.22 1.02 -14.41
CA LEU A 236 8.88 1.19 -13.84
C LEU A 236 8.19 2.40 -14.51
N PRO A 237 6.99 2.25 -15.11
CA PRO A 237 6.37 3.32 -15.90
C PRO A 237 6.18 4.62 -15.12
N GLU A 238 5.85 4.52 -13.83
CA GLU A 238 5.69 5.63 -12.90
C GLU A 238 6.99 6.39 -12.60
N SER A 239 8.16 5.89 -13.01
CA SER A 239 9.43 6.61 -12.92
C SER A 239 9.71 7.52 -14.13
N VAL A 240 8.99 7.30 -15.24
CA VAL A 240 9.22 8.00 -16.50
C VAL A 240 8.54 9.36 -16.45
N ARG A 241 9.31 10.43 -16.50
CA ARG A 241 8.80 11.81 -16.55
C ARG A 241 8.11 12.08 -17.89
N LEU A 242 7.27 13.11 -17.94
CA LEU A 242 6.57 13.52 -19.18
C LEU A 242 7.52 13.86 -20.34
N ASP A 243 8.78 14.22 -20.06
CA ASP A 243 9.81 14.46 -21.07
C ASP A 243 10.54 13.19 -21.55
N GLY A 244 10.14 12.01 -21.05
CA GLY A 244 10.73 10.71 -21.38
C GLY A 244 11.94 10.33 -20.54
N THR A 245 12.46 11.22 -19.69
CA THR A 245 13.59 10.90 -18.81
C THR A 245 13.16 10.05 -17.61
N VAL A 246 14.06 9.22 -17.09
CA VAL A 246 13.77 8.30 -15.98
C VAL A 246 14.20 8.93 -14.65
N ARG A 247 13.33 8.90 -13.64
CA ARG A 247 13.69 9.18 -12.23
C ARG A 247 14.37 7.95 -11.65
N PRO A 248 15.43 8.10 -10.84
CA PRO A 248 16.08 6.95 -10.18
C PRO A 248 15.27 6.43 -8.96
N TRP A 249 14.13 7.04 -8.67
CA TRP A 249 13.21 6.64 -7.61
C TRP A 249 11.75 6.77 -8.04
N VAL A 250 10.88 6.05 -7.35
CA VAL A 250 9.42 6.10 -7.45
C VAL A 250 8.80 6.40 -6.08
N VAL A 251 7.58 6.92 -6.10
CA VAL A 251 6.74 7.08 -4.90
C VAL A 251 5.41 6.41 -5.18
N HIS A 252 4.98 5.54 -4.29
CA HIS A 252 3.63 4.98 -4.31
C HIS A 252 2.81 5.54 -3.15
N GLY A 253 1.55 5.89 -3.37
CA GLY A 253 0.66 6.31 -2.27
C GLY A 253 0.59 5.20 -1.23
N LYS A 254 0.84 5.48 0.05
CA LYS A 254 0.96 4.43 1.06
C LYS A 254 -0.38 3.82 1.45
N TYR A 255 -1.41 4.65 1.53
CA TYR A 255 -2.72 4.31 2.07
C TYR A 255 -3.82 4.41 1.02
N ALA A 256 -4.99 3.84 1.32
CA ALA A 256 -6.23 4.19 0.63
C ALA A 256 -6.43 5.72 0.64
N ALA A 257 -7.09 6.25 -0.39
CA ALA A 257 -7.49 7.64 -0.39
C ALA A 257 -8.52 7.87 0.72
N GLY A 258 -8.32 8.90 1.55
CA GLY A 258 -9.38 9.46 2.38
C GLY A 258 -9.88 10.79 1.79
N VAL A 259 -10.42 11.67 2.63
CA VAL A 259 -10.82 13.02 2.23
C VAL A 259 -10.07 14.08 3.06
N ASN A 260 -9.39 15.00 2.39
CA ASN A 260 -8.64 16.10 3.01
C ASN A 260 -9.55 17.27 3.42
N THR A 261 -9.01 18.35 4.00
CA THR A 261 -9.82 19.51 4.41
C THR A 261 -10.50 20.23 3.24
N ALA A 262 -9.91 20.18 2.04
CA ALA A 262 -10.42 20.82 0.84
C ALA A 262 -11.46 19.96 0.08
N GLY A 263 -11.76 18.75 0.57
CA GLY A 263 -12.68 17.80 -0.07
C GLY A 263 -12.04 16.95 -1.17
N GLY A 264 -10.75 17.13 -1.45
CA GLY A 264 -9.98 16.26 -2.33
C GLY A 264 -9.47 15.01 -1.61
N TYR A 265 -8.73 14.16 -2.34
CA TYR A 265 -8.18 12.95 -1.74
C TYR A 265 -7.08 13.25 -0.71
N SER A 266 -7.13 12.57 0.43
CA SER A 266 -6.00 12.48 1.37
C SER A 266 -5.22 11.18 1.17
N CYS A 267 -4.03 11.09 1.76
CA CYS A 267 -3.27 9.85 1.85
C CYS A 267 -2.47 9.87 3.16
N CYS A 268 -3.13 9.58 4.27
CA CYS A 268 -2.52 9.62 5.61
C CYS A 268 -3.04 8.45 6.45
N SER A 269 -2.38 8.17 7.56
CA SER A 269 -2.85 7.19 8.54
C SER A 269 -4.03 7.74 9.36
N GLY A 270 -4.92 6.86 9.81
CA GLY A 270 -6.08 7.18 10.64
C GLY A 270 -7.27 7.80 9.88
N ALA A 271 -7.19 7.94 8.56
CA ALA A 271 -8.29 8.46 7.76
C ALA A 271 -9.39 7.42 7.57
N VAL A 272 -10.60 7.91 7.34
CA VAL A 272 -11.70 7.10 6.78
C VAL A 272 -11.43 6.95 5.28
N PRO A 273 -11.31 5.73 4.73
CA PRO A 273 -11.21 5.55 3.29
C PRO A 273 -12.41 6.18 2.57
N ALA A 274 -12.12 6.83 1.44
CA ALA A 274 -13.13 7.33 0.53
C ALA A 274 -14.01 6.17 0.06
N HIS A 275 -15.30 6.44 -0.05
CA HIS A 275 -16.32 5.48 -0.45
C HIS A 275 -17.28 6.13 -1.43
N ASP A 276 -18.15 5.34 -2.07
CA ASP A 276 -19.00 5.80 -3.18
C ASP A 276 -18.19 6.41 -4.34
N VAL A 277 -16.99 5.84 -4.57
CA VAL A 277 -16.10 6.27 -5.65
C VAL A 277 -16.49 5.60 -6.96
N SER A 278 -16.57 6.40 -8.02
CA SER A 278 -16.67 5.98 -9.42
C SER A 278 -15.39 6.41 -10.14
N HIS A 279 -15.16 5.91 -11.36
CA HIS A 279 -14.06 6.40 -12.18
C HIS A 279 -14.15 7.93 -12.40
N ASN A 280 -15.36 8.44 -12.68
CA ASN A 280 -15.59 9.86 -12.88
C ASN A 280 -15.36 10.70 -11.61
N SER A 281 -15.82 10.23 -10.46
CA SER A 281 -15.62 10.95 -9.20
C SER A 281 -14.18 10.87 -8.71
N ALA A 282 -13.44 9.79 -9.02
CA ALA A 282 -12.00 9.71 -8.73
C ALA A 282 -11.19 10.80 -9.43
N HIS A 283 -11.52 11.13 -10.68
CA HIS A 283 -10.90 12.27 -11.38
C HIS A 283 -11.19 13.59 -10.66
N THR A 284 -12.45 13.81 -10.30
CA THR A 284 -12.90 15.06 -9.67
C THR A 284 -12.26 15.23 -8.28
N SER A 285 -12.26 14.17 -7.46
CA SER A 285 -11.70 14.18 -6.11
C SER A 285 -10.18 14.36 -6.11
N ALA A 286 -9.45 13.73 -7.03
CA ALA A 286 -8.01 13.95 -7.14
C ALA A 286 -7.67 15.36 -7.64
N ALA A 287 -8.41 15.87 -8.63
CA ALA A 287 -8.18 17.20 -9.20
C ALA A 287 -8.37 18.36 -8.20
N LEU A 288 -9.13 18.15 -7.11
CA LEU A 288 -9.25 19.11 -6.01
C LEU A 288 -7.91 19.36 -5.30
N ASN A 289 -6.94 18.45 -5.41
CA ASN A 289 -5.59 18.62 -4.84
C ASN A 289 -4.68 19.47 -5.74
N GLY A 290 -5.08 19.70 -7.00
CA GLY A 290 -4.31 20.42 -8.01
C GLY A 290 -4.14 19.64 -9.31
N LYS A 291 -3.45 20.24 -10.27
CA LYS A 291 -3.12 19.59 -11.55
C LYS A 291 -2.13 18.45 -11.32
N GLY A 292 -2.30 17.37 -12.08
CA GLY A 292 -1.40 16.21 -12.08
C GLY A 292 -1.66 15.17 -10.98
N TYR A 293 -2.49 15.48 -9.98
CA TYR A 293 -2.94 14.48 -9.00
C TYR A 293 -3.94 13.53 -9.65
N ALA A 294 -3.84 12.25 -9.33
CA ALA A 294 -4.70 11.19 -9.84
C ALA A 294 -5.25 10.30 -8.72
N GLY A 295 -6.41 9.68 -8.97
CA GLY A 295 -6.80 8.47 -8.26
C GLY A 295 -5.86 7.31 -8.60
N GLU A 296 -6.20 6.10 -8.16
CA GLU A 296 -5.35 4.92 -8.36
C GLU A 296 -5.03 4.73 -9.85
N CYS A 297 -3.75 4.56 -10.18
CA CYS A 297 -3.30 4.28 -11.52
C CYS A 297 -3.08 2.78 -11.69
N SER A 298 -3.21 2.28 -12.92
CA SER A 298 -2.91 0.89 -13.29
C SER A 298 -1.53 0.42 -12.79
N THR A 299 -0.56 1.31 -12.77
CA THR A 299 0.81 1.07 -12.29
C THR A 299 0.88 0.81 -10.78
N ASP A 300 0.00 1.38 -9.96
CA ASP A 300 0.00 1.15 -8.51
C ASP A 300 -0.33 -0.30 -8.16
N ASN A 301 -1.40 -0.84 -8.77
CA ASN A 301 -1.78 -2.24 -8.60
C ASN A 301 -0.78 -3.20 -9.31
N SER A 302 -0.23 -2.79 -10.45
CA SER A 302 0.75 -3.61 -11.19
C SER A 302 2.09 -3.70 -10.49
N PHE A 303 2.53 -2.65 -9.79
CA PHE A 303 3.71 -2.70 -8.93
C PHE A 303 3.53 -3.75 -7.82
N LEU A 304 2.37 -3.77 -7.14
CA LEU A 304 2.08 -4.78 -6.12
C LEU A 304 2.06 -6.21 -6.71
N GLN A 305 1.53 -6.41 -7.91
CA GLN A 305 1.59 -7.71 -8.60
C GLN A 305 3.03 -8.11 -8.94
N LEU A 306 3.83 -7.21 -9.52
CA LEU A 306 5.24 -7.45 -9.82
C LEU A 306 6.03 -7.79 -8.54
N MET A 307 5.81 -7.05 -7.46
CA MET A 307 6.46 -7.34 -6.17
C MET A 307 6.01 -8.69 -5.61
N THR A 308 4.74 -9.07 -5.78
CA THR A 308 4.26 -10.41 -5.42
C THR A 308 5.00 -11.50 -6.21
N HIS A 309 5.14 -11.31 -7.52
CA HIS A 309 5.83 -12.25 -8.40
C HIS A 309 7.31 -12.38 -8.05
N VAL A 310 8.01 -11.27 -7.79
CA VAL A 310 9.46 -11.24 -7.54
C VAL A 310 9.80 -11.62 -6.09
N ILE A 311 9.15 -11.00 -5.10
CA ILE A 311 9.49 -11.16 -3.68
C ILE A 311 8.91 -12.45 -3.10
N LEU A 312 7.64 -12.74 -3.41
CA LEU A 312 6.95 -13.92 -2.87
C LEU A 312 7.12 -15.13 -3.78
N GLY A 313 7.51 -14.94 -5.05
CA GLY A 313 7.65 -16.05 -6.00
C GLY A 313 6.31 -16.70 -6.32
N SER A 314 5.22 -15.95 -6.27
CA SER A 314 3.84 -16.47 -6.35
C SER A 314 3.00 -15.63 -7.31
N LEU A 315 2.04 -16.26 -7.99
CA LEU A 315 1.00 -15.60 -8.79
C LEU A 315 -0.21 -15.18 -7.95
N THR A 316 -0.29 -15.63 -6.70
CA THR A 316 -1.39 -15.37 -5.78
C THR A 316 -0.89 -14.92 -4.41
N LEU A 317 -1.74 -14.18 -3.70
CA LEU A 317 -1.55 -13.85 -2.29
C LEU A 317 -2.28 -14.81 -1.35
N ASP A 318 -3.10 -15.72 -1.87
CA ASP A 318 -3.90 -16.64 -1.06
C ASP A 318 -3.01 -17.50 -0.15
N GLY A 319 -3.29 -17.42 1.15
CA GLY A 319 -2.52 -18.08 2.21
C GLY A 319 -1.22 -17.37 2.61
N ILE A 320 -0.89 -16.23 1.98
CA ILE A 320 0.29 -15.42 2.28
C ILE A 320 -0.12 -14.04 2.83
N LEU A 321 -0.97 -13.30 2.10
CA LEU A 321 -1.48 -11.98 2.49
C LEU A 321 -2.95 -11.86 2.07
N ASN A 322 -3.80 -12.56 2.82
CA ASN A 322 -5.24 -12.55 2.65
C ASN A 322 -5.78 -11.19 3.11
N GLY A 323 -5.97 -10.26 2.17
CA GLY A 323 -6.63 -8.98 2.44
C GLY A 323 -8.03 -9.15 3.02
N CYS A 324 -8.62 -8.05 3.49
CA CYS A 324 -9.96 -8.02 4.07
C CYS A 324 -11.03 -8.26 2.98
N TYR A 325 -11.29 -9.52 2.68
CA TYR A 325 -12.24 -9.96 1.64
C TYR A 325 -13.34 -10.86 2.20
N SER A 326 -13.23 -11.32 3.45
CA SER A 326 -14.16 -12.28 4.09
C SER A 326 -14.60 -11.81 5.49
N TYR A 327 -14.94 -10.53 5.61
CA TYR A 327 -15.36 -9.90 6.86
C TYR A 327 -16.66 -9.12 6.70
N TYR A 328 -17.63 -9.67 5.97
CA TYR A 328 -19.01 -9.16 5.83
C TYR A 328 -19.90 -9.86 6.84
N THR A 329 -20.09 -9.24 8.00
CA THR A 329 -20.87 -9.82 9.10
C THR A 329 -21.60 -8.74 9.88
N GLU A 330 -22.61 -9.16 10.63
CA GLU A 330 -23.46 -8.30 11.43
C GLU A 330 -23.66 -8.86 12.84
N CYS A 331 -24.04 -8.00 13.77
CA CYS A 331 -24.49 -8.40 15.10
C CYS A 331 -25.71 -7.60 15.54
N GLU A 332 -26.49 -8.21 16.43
CA GLU A 332 -27.64 -7.59 17.07
C GLU A 332 -27.37 -7.37 18.55
N ASN A 333 -27.76 -6.20 19.04
CA ASN A 333 -27.71 -5.88 20.46
C ASN A 333 -28.83 -6.60 21.23
N LEU A 334 -28.47 -7.20 22.36
CA LEU A 334 -29.33 -8.04 23.20
C LEU A 334 -29.67 -7.42 24.56
N VAL A 335 -28.99 -6.33 24.94
CA VAL A 335 -29.25 -5.61 26.20
C VAL A 335 -29.33 -4.12 25.93
N ALA A 336 -30.47 -3.50 26.25
CA ALA A 336 -30.66 -2.07 26.08
C ALA A 336 -29.93 -1.30 27.19
N GLU A 337 -29.05 -0.39 26.78
CA GLU A 337 -28.30 0.49 27.67
C GLU A 337 -28.41 1.94 27.15
N THR A 338 -28.34 2.91 28.06
CA THR A 338 -28.32 4.33 27.72
C THR A 338 -26.94 4.92 27.99
N ASN A 339 -26.49 5.83 27.11
CA ASN A 339 -25.19 6.49 27.20
C ASN A 339 -24.03 5.51 27.45
N THR A 340 -24.04 4.39 26.73
CA THR A 340 -23.07 3.30 26.84
C THR A 340 -22.00 3.42 25.76
N HIS A 341 -20.85 2.78 26.01
CA HIS A 341 -19.75 2.67 25.05
C HIS A 341 -19.73 1.33 24.31
N ARG A 342 -20.74 0.48 24.50
CA ARG A 342 -20.70 -0.90 24.01
C ARG A 342 -21.98 -1.39 23.37
N LEU A 343 -21.81 -2.39 22.51
CA LEU A 343 -22.87 -3.32 22.13
C LEU A 343 -22.71 -4.61 22.93
N LEU A 344 -23.83 -5.19 23.36
CA LEU A 344 -23.87 -6.49 24.02
C LEU A 344 -24.54 -7.49 23.10
N THR A 345 -23.77 -8.40 22.52
CA THR A 345 -24.23 -9.36 21.50
C THR A 345 -24.10 -10.80 22.00
N LYS A 346 -24.32 -11.79 21.14
CA LYS A 346 -24.28 -13.20 21.56
C LYS A 346 -22.87 -13.55 22.05
N ALA A 347 -22.75 -14.41 23.06
CA ALA A 347 -21.46 -14.91 23.54
C ALA A 347 -20.62 -15.59 22.44
N SER A 348 -21.27 -16.13 21.40
CA SER A 348 -20.61 -16.73 20.22
C SER A 348 -19.89 -15.72 19.33
N ASP A 349 -20.16 -14.42 19.48
CA ASP A 349 -19.62 -13.39 18.59
C ASP A 349 -18.20 -12.94 18.97
N TYR A 350 -17.66 -13.45 20.09
CA TYR A 350 -16.37 -13.03 20.66
C TYR A 350 -15.21 -13.12 19.66
N ASP A 351 -15.11 -14.20 18.89
CA ASP A 351 -14.04 -14.41 17.89
C ASP A 351 -14.41 -13.89 16.49
N ILE A 352 -15.60 -13.31 16.33
CA ILE A 352 -16.06 -12.78 15.05
C ILE A 352 -15.45 -11.40 14.81
N PHE A 353 -15.59 -10.50 15.78
CA PHE A 353 -15.26 -9.09 15.65
C PHE A 353 -13.83 -8.78 16.08
N VAL A 354 -13.17 -7.93 15.30
CA VAL A 354 -11.73 -7.69 15.40
C VAL A 354 -11.47 -6.29 15.98
N VAL A 355 -10.61 -6.20 17.00
CA VAL A 355 -10.16 -4.91 17.56
C VAL A 355 -9.43 -4.09 16.49
N GLY A 356 -9.74 -2.80 16.40
CA GLY A 356 -9.22 -1.89 15.36
C GLY A 356 -10.06 -1.85 14.08
N SER A 357 -10.92 -2.85 13.84
CA SER A 357 -11.89 -2.82 12.74
C SER A 357 -13.05 -1.86 13.04
N VAL A 358 -13.93 -1.63 12.05
CA VAL A 358 -15.00 -0.63 12.15
C VAL A 358 -16.37 -1.28 12.07
N LEU A 359 -17.31 -0.85 12.93
CA LEU A 359 -18.72 -1.17 12.80
C LEU A 359 -19.55 0.08 12.49
N LYS A 360 -20.47 -0.05 11.53
CA LYS A 360 -21.53 0.92 11.28
C LYS A 360 -22.74 0.53 12.13
N LEU A 361 -23.10 1.40 13.08
CA LEU A 361 -24.16 1.14 14.05
C LEU A 361 -25.48 1.76 13.59
N HIS A 362 -26.56 1.01 13.66
CA HIS A 362 -27.86 1.46 13.17
C HIS A 362 -29.02 0.93 14.02
N ASN A 363 -30.10 1.69 14.12
CA ASN A 363 -31.34 1.21 14.72
C ASN A 363 -32.25 0.70 13.61
N GLN A 364 -32.53 -0.61 13.58
CA GLN A 364 -33.36 -1.18 12.52
C GLN A 364 -34.75 -0.55 12.50
N THR A 365 -35.12 0.01 11.35
CA THR A 365 -36.43 0.64 11.11
C THR A 365 -37.38 -0.22 10.27
N GLY A 366 -36.86 -1.29 9.67
CA GLY A 366 -37.59 -2.24 8.84
C GLY A 366 -36.68 -3.38 8.40
N SER A 367 -36.89 -3.91 7.19
CA SER A 367 -36.02 -4.90 6.56
C SER A 367 -34.68 -4.31 6.07
N ASP A 368 -34.05 -3.51 6.92
CA ASP A 368 -32.76 -2.89 6.66
C ASP A 368 -31.73 -4.01 6.52
N ASN A 369 -30.94 -3.99 5.44
CA ASN A 369 -29.83 -4.91 5.22
C ASN A 369 -28.50 -4.17 5.35
N HIS A 370 -27.41 -4.93 5.46
CA HIS A 370 -26.05 -4.41 5.61
C HIS A 370 -25.72 -3.36 4.55
N ASP A 371 -25.91 -3.66 3.26
CA ASP A 371 -25.62 -2.72 2.17
C ASP A 371 -26.42 -1.41 2.27
N GLY A 372 -27.74 -1.50 2.51
CA GLY A 372 -28.60 -0.32 2.60
C GLY A 372 -28.24 0.58 3.78
N VAL A 373 -27.85 0.00 4.92
CA VAL A 373 -27.39 0.76 6.09
C VAL A 373 -26.01 1.37 5.85
N CYS A 374 -25.11 0.61 5.23
CA CYS A 374 -23.76 1.07 4.94
C CYS A 374 -23.73 2.19 3.90
N GLN A 375 -24.63 2.18 2.93
CA GLN A 375 -24.84 3.27 1.99
C GLN A 375 -25.59 4.47 2.62
N GLY A 376 -26.44 4.20 3.61
CA GLY A 376 -27.22 5.22 4.30
C GLY A 376 -26.39 6.16 5.20
N THR A 377 -26.98 7.33 5.48
CA THR A 377 -26.44 8.34 6.42
C THR A 377 -27.18 8.35 7.77
N SER A 378 -28.25 7.58 7.92
CA SER A 378 -29.14 7.55 9.09
C SER A 378 -28.66 6.67 10.25
N SER A 379 -27.38 6.28 10.25
CA SER A 379 -26.74 5.44 11.27
C SER A 379 -26.43 6.21 12.56
N ILE A 380 -26.45 5.49 13.70
CA ILE A 380 -25.99 5.99 15.02
C ILE A 380 -24.54 6.44 14.92
N SER A 381 -23.70 5.64 14.26
CA SER A 381 -22.27 5.92 14.10
C SER A 381 -21.95 6.94 13.00
N GLY A 382 -22.97 7.58 12.42
CA GLY A 382 -22.82 8.43 11.24
C GLY A 382 -22.24 7.69 10.04
N LYS A 383 -21.78 8.46 9.05
CA LYS A 383 -21.30 7.92 7.77
C LYS A 383 -20.04 7.06 7.90
N ASP A 384 -19.20 7.36 8.90
CA ASP A 384 -17.84 6.81 9.01
C ASP A 384 -17.77 5.51 9.83
N GLY A 385 -18.76 5.19 10.67
CA GLY A 385 -18.69 4.04 11.58
C GLY A 385 -17.81 4.30 12.82
N TYR A 386 -17.89 3.42 13.81
CA TYR A 386 -17.08 3.46 15.02
C TYR A 386 -16.02 2.37 15.04
N VAL A 387 -14.83 2.71 15.51
CA VAL A 387 -13.69 1.78 15.60
C VAL A 387 -13.84 0.93 16.86
N ILE A 388 -13.75 -0.40 16.71
CA ILE A 388 -13.76 -1.34 17.84
C ILE A 388 -12.48 -1.15 18.65
N LYS A 389 -12.61 -0.86 19.94
CA LYS A 389 -11.49 -0.64 20.87
C LYS A 389 -11.17 -1.84 21.73
N ASN A 390 -12.20 -2.62 22.06
CA ASN A 390 -12.03 -3.84 22.82
C ASN A 390 -13.20 -4.80 22.54
N VAL A 391 -12.93 -6.10 22.67
CA VAL A 391 -13.94 -7.15 22.64
C VAL A 391 -13.68 -8.08 23.84
N GLU A 392 -14.67 -8.25 24.71
CA GLU A 392 -14.57 -9.10 25.89
C GLU A 392 -15.86 -9.89 26.14
N LYS A 393 -15.73 -11.01 26.84
CA LYS A 393 -16.89 -11.72 27.38
C LYS A 393 -17.30 -11.11 28.71
N VAL A 394 -18.58 -10.80 28.86
CA VAL A 394 -19.14 -10.25 30.10
C VAL A 394 -20.35 -11.06 30.54
N THR A 395 -20.56 -11.18 31.85
CA THR A 395 -21.76 -11.83 32.41
C THR A 395 -22.67 -10.79 33.04
N ILE A 396 -23.92 -10.72 32.57
CA ILE A 396 -24.95 -9.82 33.12
C ILE A 396 -26.12 -10.68 33.55
N SER A 397 -26.48 -10.61 34.83
CA SER A 397 -27.58 -11.37 35.42
C SER A 397 -27.52 -12.88 35.12
N GLY A 398 -26.31 -13.46 35.15
CA GLY A 398 -26.06 -14.88 34.90
C GLY A 398 -26.06 -15.31 33.43
N THR A 399 -26.21 -14.37 32.48
CA THR A 399 -26.09 -14.64 31.04
C THR A 399 -24.77 -14.07 30.51
N GLU A 400 -24.02 -14.87 29.76
CA GLU A 400 -22.79 -14.44 29.09
C GLU A 400 -23.12 -13.73 27.76
N TYR A 401 -22.40 -12.64 27.48
CA TYR A 401 -22.50 -11.83 26.27
C TYR A 401 -21.10 -11.51 25.74
N THR A 402 -21.02 -11.16 24.47
CA THR A 402 -19.86 -10.45 23.92
C THR A 402 -20.11 -8.95 24.05
N ALA A 403 -19.22 -8.24 24.71
CA ALA A 403 -19.23 -6.78 24.76
C ALA A 403 -18.22 -6.21 23.76
N ILE A 404 -18.70 -5.42 22.81
CA ILE A 404 -17.88 -4.73 21.80
C ILE A 404 -17.83 -3.26 22.17
N TYR A 405 -16.65 -2.73 22.47
CA TYR A 405 -16.45 -1.37 23.00
C TYR A 405 -15.98 -0.38 21.92
N PHE A 406 -16.41 0.87 22.07
CA PHE A 406 -16.08 2.02 21.22
C PHE A 406 -15.68 3.23 22.10
N ASP A 407 -15.07 4.25 21.51
CA ASP A 407 -14.75 5.49 22.23
C ASP A 407 -15.99 6.38 22.41
N GLU A 408 -16.94 6.28 21.48
CA GLU A 408 -18.16 7.10 21.44
C GLU A 408 -19.26 6.54 22.35
N THR A 409 -20.10 7.41 22.92
CA THR A 409 -21.30 6.99 23.66
C THR A 409 -22.55 7.01 22.77
N PHE A 410 -23.44 6.06 23.00
CA PHE A 410 -24.72 5.96 22.29
C PHE A 410 -25.76 5.22 23.15
N ASN A 411 -27.01 5.22 22.68
CA ASN A 411 -28.08 4.41 23.26
C ASN A 411 -28.28 3.16 22.42
N THR A 412 -28.49 2.03 23.06
CA THR A 412 -28.82 0.77 22.39
C THR A 412 -30.27 0.38 22.63
N ALA A 413 -30.86 -0.26 21.63
CA ALA A 413 -32.19 -0.81 21.68
C ALA A 413 -32.12 -2.33 21.47
N VAL A 414 -33.14 -3.03 21.96
CA VAL A 414 -33.31 -4.48 21.78
C VAL A 414 -34.62 -4.74 21.07
N ARG A 415 -34.67 -5.85 20.35
CA ARG A 415 -35.87 -6.25 19.64
C ARG A 415 -36.99 -6.54 20.63
N ALA A 416 -38.16 -5.93 20.41
CA ALA A 416 -39.31 -6.07 21.30
C ALA A 416 -39.91 -7.48 21.32
N ALA A 417 -39.74 -8.25 20.24
CA ALA A 417 -40.19 -9.65 20.13
C ALA A 417 -39.29 -10.43 19.16
N SER A 418 -39.09 -11.72 19.44
CA SER A 418 -38.34 -12.62 18.54
C SER A 418 -38.97 -12.64 17.14
N GLY A 419 -38.16 -12.49 16.09
CA GLY A 419 -38.61 -12.47 14.69
C GLY A 419 -39.21 -11.15 14.18
N ALA A 420 -39.36 -10.13 15.03
CA ALA A 420 -39.74 -8.79 14.56
C ALA A 420 -38.63 -8.25 13.63
N GLN A 421 -38.97 -7.59 12.53
CA GLN A 421 -37.95 -7.09 11.58
C GLN A 421 -37.30 -5.76 12.01
N LYS A 422 -37.72 -5.15 13.13
CA LYS A 422 -37.26 -3.82 13.55
C LYS A 422 -37.04 -3.70 15.06
N GLY A 423 -36.32 -2.67 15.47
CA GLY A 423 -36.28 -2.19 16.86
C GLY A 423 -35.03 -2.52 17.66
N ALA A 424 -34.10 -3.32 17.13
CA ALA A 424 -32.80 -3.53 17.74
C ALA A 424 -31.74 -2.56 17.17
N THR A 425 -30.75 -2.22 17.99
CA THR A 425 -29.49 -1.68 17.49
C THR A 425 -28.68 -2.83 16.90
N VAL A 426 -28.12 -2.62 15.70
CA VAL A 426 -27.30 -3.59 14.98
C VAL A 426 -25.97 -2.95 14.59
N GLY A 427 -24.92 -3.77 14.53
CA GLY A 427 -23.62 -3.40 14.02
C GLY A 427 -23.30 -4.17 12.74
N TYR A 428 -22.88 -3.46 11.70
CA TYR A 428 -22.43 -4.04 10.44
C TYR A 428 -20.94 -3.76 10.25
N THR A 429 -20.15 -4.76 9.83
CA THR A 429 -18.74 -4.51 9.52
C THR A 429 -18.57 -3.49 8.40
N TYR A 430 -17.55 -2.66 8.54
CA TYR A 430 -17.27 -1.54 7.66
C TYR A 430 -15.77 -1.44 7.37
N PHE A 431 -15.36 -0.45 6.57
CA PHE A 431 -13.97 -0.32 6.13
C PHE A 431 -13.01 -0.02 7.27
N TRP A 432 -11.85 -0.65 7.22
CA TRP A 432 -10.74 -0.32 8.10
C TRP A 432 -10.33 1.15 7.95
N ARG A 433 -9.88 1.77 9.03
CA ARG A 433 -9.17 3.05 8.92
C ARG A 433 -7.84 2.82 8.23
N THR A 434 -7.40 3.80 7.44
CA THR A 434 -6.06 3.75 6.82
C THR A 434 -4.98 3.66 7.90
N GLY A 435 -3.87 2.99 7.59
CA GLY A 435 -2.76 2.82 8.54
C GLY A 435 -2.99 1.76 9.60
N SER A 436 -3.99 0.89 9.41
CA SER A 436 -4.18 -0.33 10.19
C SER A 436 -2.91 -1.21 10.23
N CYS A 437 -2.09 -1.16 9.19
CA CYS A 437 -0.83 -1.90 9.08
C CYS A 437 0.41 -1.13 9.57
N ASP A 438 0.27 0.06 10.14
CA ASP A 438 1.42 0.90 10.56
C ASP A 438 2.27 0.24 11.65
N ASN A 439 1.63 -0.50 12.57
CA ASN A 439 2.32 -1.17 13.68
C ASN A 439 2.86 -2.57 13.31
N VAL A 440 2.65 -3.05 12.09
CA VAL A 440 3.22 -4.32 11.62
C VAL A 440 4.74 -4.16 11.44
N LEU A 441 5.54 -5.04 12.06
CA LEU A 441 6.98 -4.83 12.28
C LEU A 441 7.86 -4.82 11.01
N GLY A 442 7.42 -5.46 9.92
CA GLY A 442 8.16 -5.51 8.63
C GLY A 442 7.53 -4.66 7.54
N ASN A 443 8.12 -4.65 6.35
CA ASN A 443 7.58 -3.96 5.17
C ASN A 443 6.48 -4.76 4.46
N THR A 444 6.41 -6.07 4.71
CA THR A 444 5.41 -6.97 4.17
C THR A 444 4.72 -7.68 5.32
N GLY A 445 3.39 -7.65 5.39
CA GLY A 445 2.66 -8.25 6.51
C GLY A 445 1.24 -7.75 6.71
N SER A 446 0.63 -8.18 7.80
CA SER A 446 -0.72 -7.80 8.24
C SER A 446 -0.85 -8.05 9.74
N LEU A 447 -1.82 -7.41 10.41
CA LEU A 447 -2.18 -7.78 11.78
C LEU A 447 -2.53 -9.28 11.89
N ASN A 448 -3.20 -9.82 10.88
CA ASN A 448 -3.31 -11.26 10.65
C ASN A 448 -3.30 -11.55 9.14
N PRO A 449 -2.23 -12.19 8.62
CA PRO A 449 -2.05 -12.34 7.18
C PRO A 449 -2.94 -13.40 6.51
N THR A 450 -3.71 -14.19 7.26
CA THR A 450 -4.40 -15.37 6.69
C THR A 450 -5.91 -15.44 6.93
N ASP A 451 -6.47 -14.60 7.80
CA ASP A 451 -7.89 -14.69 8.17
C ASP A 451 -8.86 -13.98 7.21
N ALA A 452 -8.34 -13.21 6.26
CA ALA A 452 -9.10 -12.36 5.34
C ALA A 452 -10.04 -11.36 6.01
N LYS A 453 -9.72 -10.95 7.24
CA LYS A 453 -10.42 -9.89 7.98
C LYS A 453 -9.61 -8.61 8.12
N HIS A 454 -8.32 -8.66 7.78
CA HIS A 454 -7.38 -7.56 7.97
C HIS A 454 -6.84 -7.03 6.65
N PRO A 455 -6.57 -5.72 6.55
CA PRO A 455 -5.77 -5.18 5.46
C PRO A 455 -4.35 -5.75 5.52
N CYS A 456 -3.65 -5.69 4.39
CA CYS A 456 -2.28 -6.16 4.27
C CYS A 456 -1.37 -5.02 3.81
N LYS A 457 -0.07 -5.21 3.92
CA LYS A 457 0.94 -4.41 3.22
C LYS A 457 1.98 -5.27 2.54
N LEU A 458 2.49 -4.78 1.42
CA LEU A 458 3.60 -5.34 0.66
C LEU A 458 4.51 -4.19 0.29
N GLN A 459 5.81 -4.31 0.55
CA GLN A 459 6.76 -3.22 0.29
C GLN A 459 6.34 -1.88 0.92
N GLY A 460 5.76 -1.91 2.13
CA GLY A 460 5.32 -0.74 2.88
C GLY A 460 3.99 -0.13 2.43
N ILE A 461 3.38 -0.60 1.34
CA ILE A 461 2.13 -0.10 0.76
C ILE A 461 0.95 -0.90 1.29
N GLU A 462 -0.03 -0.24 1.92
CA GLU A 462 -1.26 -0.87 2.44
C GLU A 462 -2.27 -1.15 1.31
N PHE A 463 -2.93 -2.31 1.34
CA PHE A 463 -3.96 -2.75 0.38
C PHE A 463 -4.96 -3.72 1.01
N GLY A 464 -6.04 -4.04 0.27
CA GLY A 464 -7.04 -5.03 0.69
C GLY A 464 -7.83 -4.60 1.92
N TRP A 465 -8.24 -3.33 2.01
CA TRP A 465 -8.91 -2.75 3.19
C TRP A 465 -10.43 -2.92 3.23
N GLY A 466 -10.97 -3.84 2.43
CA GLY A 466 -12.41 -4.14 2.39
C GLY A 466 -13.20 -3.39 1.31
N GLN A 467 -12.53 -2.75 0.34
CA GLN A 467 -13.15 -2.04 -0.77
C GLN A 467 -12.58 -2.46 -2.12
N TRP A 468 -13.43 -2.42 -3.14
CA TRP A 468 -12.98 -2.40 -4.52
C TRP A 468 -12.18 -1.12 -4.77
N GLN A 469 -11.08 -1.25 -5.51
CA GLN A 469 -10.16 -0.17 -5.84
C GLN A 469 -10.41 0.31 -7.27
N VAL A 470 -10.95 1.52 -7.42
CA VAL A 470 -11.25 2.13 -8.72
C VAL A 470 -9.97 2.66 -9.36
N VAL A 471 -9.65 2.12 -10.53
CA VAL A 471 -8.50 2.55 -11.35
C VAL A 471 -8.91 3.73 -12.24
N ALA A 472 -8.35 4.90 -11.95
CA ALA A 472 -8.73 6.18 -12.51
C ALA A 472 -8.09 6.47 -13.88
N ASP A 473 -6.92 5.89 -14.17
CA ASP A 473 -6.19 6.14 -15.42
C ASP A 473 -6.64 5.23 -16.58
N THR A 474 -7.48 4.24 -16.29
CA THR A 474 -7.83 3.15 -17.21
C THR A 474 -9.33 3.14 -17.51
N ILE A 475 -9.68 3.11 -18.80
CA ILE A 475 -11.03 2.83 -19.30
C ILE A 475 -11.00 1.50 -20.04
N LEU A 476 -11.95 0.62 -19.75
CA LEU A 476 -12.13 -0.61 -20.51
C LEU A 476 -13.10 -0.33 -21.67
N ASN A 477 -12.66 -0.62 -22.90
CA ASN A 477 -13.48 -0.51 -24.09
C ASN A 477 -14.07 -1.87 -24.45
N GLY A 478 -15.40 -1.97 -24.43
CA GLY A 478 -16.12 -3.15 -24.86
C GLY A 478 -16.43 -3.08 -26.35
N PHE A 479 -16.24 -4.17 -27.08
CA PHE A 479 -16.64 -4.25 -28.48
C PHE A 479 -17.04 -5.68 -28.86
N GLN A 480 -17.99 -5.79 -29.78
CA GLN A 480 -18.39 -7.06 -30.35
C GLN A 480 -17.45 -7.42 -31.50
N ASP A 481 -17.05 -8.69 -31.57
CA ASP A 481 -16.20 -9.15 -32.67
C ASP A 481 -16.97 -9.13 -34.00
N SER A 482 -16.30 -8.65 -35.05
CA SER A 482 -16.92 -8.54 -36.37
C SER A 482 -16.97 -9.87 -37.13
N GLY A 483 -16.10 -10.82 -36.78
CA GLY A 483 -16.05 -12.16 -37.36
C GLY A 483 -16.97 -13.16 -36.66
N ASP A 484 -17.21 -12.97 -35.37
CA ASP A 484 -18.15 -13.77 -34.57
C ASP A 484 -18.92 -12.90 -33.57
N THR A 485 -20.17 -12.58 -33.92
CA THR A 485 -21.05 -11.73 -33.10
C THR A 485 -21.44 -12.34 -31.75
N THR A 486 -21.07 -13.58 -31.46
CA THR A 486 -21.25 -14.16 -30.12
C THR A 486 -20.15 -13.77 -29.13
N ASN A 487 -19.02 -13.26 -29.64
CA ASN A 487 -17.86 -12.86 -28.85
C ASN A 487 -17.83 -11.34 -28.62
N TYR A 488 -17.58 -10.97 -27.37
CA TYR A 488 -17.40 -9.58 -26.94
C TYR A 488 -16.05 -9.49 -26.26
N TYR A 489 -15.30 -8.44 -26.56
CA TYR A 489 -13.96 -8.28 -26.06
C TYR A 489 -13.79 -6.97 -25.29
N TRP A 490 -12.91 -7.01 -24.31
CA TRP A 490 -12.49 -5.89 -23.49
C TRP A 490 -11.02 -5.60 -23.73
N THR A 491 -10.72 -4.33 -24.01
CA THR A 491 -9.35 -3.82 -24.10
C THR A 491 -9.19 -2.67 -23.12
N PRO A 492 -8.19 -2.71 -22.22
CA PRO A 492 -7.80 -1.56 -21.41
C PRO A 492 -7.21 -0.44 -22.28
N TYR A 493 -7.68 0.78 -22.04
CA TYR A 493 -7.13 2.03 -22.58
C TYR A 493 -6.61 2.88 -21.43
N ILE A 494 -5.35 3.31 -21.52
CA ILE A 494 -4.65 4.00 -20.43
C ILE A 494 -4.37 5.44 -20.83
N CYS A 495 -4.67 6.38 -19.93
CA CYS A 495 -4.20 7.76 -20.03
C CYS A 495 -3.07 7.99 -19.01
N LYS A 496 -1.89 8.37 -19.50
CA LYS A 496 -0.71 8.55 -18.64
C LYS A 496 -0.58 9.97 -18.04
N ASN A 497 -1.49 10.87 -18.36
CA ASN A 497 -1.45 12.26 -17.89
C ASN A 497 -2.79 12.68 -17.30
N ALA A 498 -2.84 12.86 -15.98
CA ALA A 498 -4.03 13.21 -15.22
C ALA A 498 -4.69 14.52 -15.68
N THR A 499 -3.94 15.43 -16.30
CA THR A 499 -4.50 16.66 -16.90
C THR A 499 -5.35 16.40 -18.16
N LYS A 500 -5.33 15.17 -18.67
CA LYS A 500 -6.02 14.69 -19.87
C LYS A 500 -7.06 13.62 -19.57
N TYR A 501 -7.28 13.29 -18.29
CA TYR A 501 -8.33 12.36 -17.90
C TYR A 501 -9.69 12.82 -18.39
N SER A 502 -10.48 11.84 -18.81
CA SER A 502 -11.77 12.04 -19.42
C SER A 502 -12.70 10.90 -19.06
N THR A 503 -14.00 11.14 -19.18
CA THR A 503 -15.05 10.14 -19.02
C THR A 503 -15.39 9.46 -20.36
N ALA A 504 -14.49 9.57 -21.34
CA ALA A 504 -14.56 8.96 -22.66
C ALA A 504 -13.14 8.63 -23.17
N ILE A 505 -13.02 7.76 -24.16
CA ILE A 505 -11.75 7.46 -24.82
C ILE A 505 -11.41 8.61 -25.77
N THR A 506 -10.43 9.42 -25.39
CA THR A 506 -9.85 10.48 -26.23
C THR A 506 -8.59 9.98 -26.93
N SER A 507 -7.92 10.84 -27.70
CA SER A 507 -6.60 10.54 -28.28
C SER A 507 -5.50 10.30 -27.23
N ASP A 508 -5.70 10.76 -25.98
CA ASP A 508 -4.73 10.60 -24.90
C ASP A 508 -4.86 9.25 -24.18
N TYR A 509 -5.97 8.53 -24.41
CA TYR A 509 -6.17 7.16 -23.94
C TYR A 509 -5.65 6.18 -24.99
N LYS A 510 -4.59 5.44 -24.68
CA LYS A 510 -3.94 4.49 -25.59
C LYS A 510 -4.37 3.07 -25.28
N ALA A 511 -4.76 2.34 -26.32
CA ALA A 511 -5.10 0.93 -26.20
C ALA A 511 -3.86 0.12 -25.82
N THR A 512 -4.04 -0.82 -24.89
CA THR A 512 -3.06 -1.87 -24.62
C THR A 512 -3.16 -3.01 -25.65
N ASP A 513 -2.19 -3.91 -25.63
CA ASP A 513 -2.16 -5.08 -26.52
C ASP A 513 -3.02 -6.25 -25.99
N ILE A 514 -3.89 -5.98 -25.01
CA ILE A 514 -4.68 -6.98 -24.30
C ILE A 514 -6.10 -7.01 -24.87
N LYS A 515 -6.59 -8.23 -25.16
CA LYS A 515 -7.94 -8.47 -25.69
C LYS A 515 -8.59 -9.62 -24.92
N TYR A 516 -9.39 -9.28 -23.92
CA TYR A 516 -10.02 -10.26 -23.03
C TYR A 516 -11.45 -10.60 -23.47
N LEU A 517 -11.84 -11.88 -23.50
CA LEU A 517 -13.19 -12.31 -23.89
C LEU A 517 -14.19 -12.14 -22.74
N GLY A 518 -15.28 -11.41 -22.97
CA GLY A 518 -16.36 -11.17 -22.01
C GLY A 518 -17.23 -12.40 -21.70
N THR A 519 -17.53 -12.63 -20.42
CA THR A 519 -18.10 -13.91 -19.94
C THR A 519 -19.40 -13.84 -19.15
N GLU A 520 -19.90 -12.65 -18.76
CA GLU A 520 -21.14 -12.45 -17.97
C GLU A 520 -21.23 -13.31 -16.69
N SER A 521 -20.08 -13.65 -16.14
CA SER A 521 -19.92 -14.49 -14.97
C SER A 521 -18.52 -14.31 -14.41
N TRP A 522 -18.35 -14.59 -13.12
CA TRP A 522 -17.04 -14.66 -12.49
C TRP A 522 -16.25 -15.82 -13.09
N GLN A 523 -15.04 -15.53 -13.53
CA GLN A 523 -14.13 -16.50 -14.14
C GLN A 523 -12.77 -16.42 -13.47
N TYR A 524 -12.28 -17.55 -12.99
CA TYR A 524 -10.94 -17.63 -12.42
C TYR A 524 -9.89 -17.37 -13.49
N ILE A 525 -8.95 -16.48 -13.16
CA ILE A 525 -7.93 -15.99 -14.07
C ILE A 525 -6.81 -17.02 -14.17
N LYS A 526 -6.54 -17.46 -15.40
CA LYS A 526 -5.50 -18.44 -15.70
C LYS A 526 -4.16 -17.76 -15.95
N ALA A 527 -4.19 -16.61 -16.61
CA ALA A 527 -3.00 -15.80 -16.84
C ALA A 527 -3.39 -14.32 -16.98
N ASN A 528 -2.53 -13.46 -16.42
CA ASN A 528 -2.51 -12.04 -16.76
C ASN A 528 -1.46 -11.80 -17.84
N LYS A 529 -1.74 -10.85 -18.71
CA LYS A 529 -0.76 -10.26 -19.62
C LYS A 529 -0.35 -8.90 -19.09
N TYR A 530 0.94 -8.59 -19.16
CA TYR A 530 1.46 -7.24 -18.90
C TYR A 530 1.59 -6.47 -20.21
N SER A 531 1.06 -5.25 -20.23
CA SER A 531 1.18 -4.31 -21.35
C SER A 531 1.05 -2.89 -20.79
N ASP A 532 1.97 -1.99 -21.14
CA ASP A 532 1.90 -0.56 -20.81
C ASP A 532 1.60 -0.20 -19.33
N GLY A 533 2.17 -0.94 -18.39
CA GLY A 533 1.99 -0.66 -16.95
C GLY A 533 0.75 -1.27 -16.31
N ILE A 534 -0.01 -2.11 -17.04
CA ILE A 534 -1.12 -2.89 -16.50
C ILE A 534 -0.89 -4.39 -16.64
N TYR A 535 -1.09 -5.13 -15.54
CA TYR A 535 -1.45 -6.56 -15.62
C TYR A 535 -2.97 -6.69 -15.73
N TYR A 536 -3.46 -7.31 -16.80
CA TYR A 536 -4.88 -7.57 -17.00
C TYR A 536 -5.12 -9.01 -17.46
N PRO A 537 -6.27 -9.63 -17.12
CA PRO A 537 -6.58 -10.98 -17.54
C PRO A 537 -6.48 -11.16 -19.06
N ASP A 538 -5.83 -12.24 -19.47
CA ASP A 538 -5.69 -12.64 -20.87
C ASP A 538 -6.43 -13.97 -21.15
N SER A 539 -6.40 -14.89 -20.18
CA SER A 539 -7.12 -16.16 -20.26
C SER A 539 -7.74 -16.59 -18.93
N VAL A 540 -8.77 -17.43 -19.01
CA VAL A 540 -9.53 -17.96 -17.88
C VAL A 540 -9.61 -19.48 -17.90
N GLY A 541 -10.26 -20.06 -16.89
CA GLY A 541 -10.40 -21.50 -16.69
C GLY A 541 -9.51 -22.04 -15.56
N ALA A 542 -9.10 -21.16 -14.65
CA ALA A 542 -8.43 -21.52 -13.40
C ALA A 542 -9.45 -21.97 -12.32
N SER A 543 -9.01 -21.98 -11.07
CA SER A 543 -9.80 -22.28 -9.86
C SER A 543 -9.26 -21.47 -8.69
N SER A 544 -9.95 -21.51 -7.55
CA SER A 544 -9.54 -20.88 -6.28
C SER A 544 -8.29 -21.49 -5.63
N SER A 545 -7.54 -22.32 -6.36
CA SER A 545 -6.35 -23.04 -5.86
C SER A 545 -5.24 -23.17 -6.90
N THR A 546 -5.39 -22.51 -8.05
CA THR A 546 -4.48 -22.64 -9.19
C THR A 546 -4.27 -21.28 -9.87
N PHE A 547 -3.10 -21.08 -10.47
CA PHE A 547 -2.75 -19.84 -11.16
C PHE A 547 -2.84 -18.62 -10.24
N THR A 548 -3.62 -17.59 -10.57
CA THR A 548 -3.72 -16.39 -9.72
C THR A 548 -4.61 -16.59 -8.51
N CYS A 549 -5.44 -17.65 -8.48
CA CYS A 549 -6.55 -17.88 -7.55
C CYS A 549 -7.67 -16.81 -7.55
N ASP A 550 -7.40 -15.62 -8.10
CA ASP A 550 -8.37 -14.55 -8.25
C ASP A 550 -9.29 -14.73 -9.47
N ALA A 551 -10.40 -13.97 -9.50
CA ALA A 551 -11.37 -14.01 -10.58
C ALA A 551 -11.62 -12.64 -11.24
N VAL A 552 -12.11 -12.68 -12.47
CA VAL A 552 -12.59 -11.53 -13.22
C VAL A 552 -14.07 -11.67 -13.57
N TYR A 553 -14.82 -10.57 -13.45
CA TYR A 553 -16.17 -10.45 -13.99
C TYR A 553 -16.23 -9.39 -15.07
N THR A 554 -16.80 -9.74 -16.21
CA THR A 554 -17.06 -8.84 -17.34
C THR A 554 -18.48 -9.05 -17.86
N ASN A 555 -19.08 -8.04 -18.49
CA ASN A 555 -20.31 -8.21 -19.26
C ASN A 555 -20.04 -8.37 -20.77
N LYS A 556 -21.06 -8.75 -21.54
CA LYS A 556 -21.02 -8.75 -23.02
C LYS A 556 -21.62 -7.45 -23.54
N ALA A 557 -20.82 -6.40 -23.52
CA ALA A 557 -21.28 -5.05 -23.82
C ALA A 557 -20.33 -4.33 -24.80
N THR A 558 -20.82 -3.29 -25.47
CA THR A 558 -20.06 -2.52 -26.48
C THR A 558 -19.78 -1.08 -26.06
N ASP A 559 -19.88 -0.81 -24.76
CA ASP A 559 -19.78 0.48 -24.12
C ASP A 559 -18.64 0.48 -23.08
N LEU A 560 -18.36 1.66 -22.51
CA LEU A 560 -17.21 1.84 -21.62
C LEU A 560 -17.47 1.30 -20.21
N ARG A 561 -16.45 0.71 -19.60
CA ARG A 561 -16.48 0.22 -18.22
C ARG A 561 -15.31 0.77 -17.41
N ALA A 562 -15.56 0.98 -16.13
CA ALA A 562 -14.51 1.26 -15.16
C ALA A 562 -13.85 -0.06 -14.74
N LEU A 563 -12.58 0.03 -14.36
CA LEU A 563 -11.82 -1.09 -13.81
C LEU A 563 -11.78 -0.99 -12.28
N PHE A 564 -12.29 -2.02 -11.62
CA PHE A 564 -12.25 -2.18 -10.18
C PHE A 564 -11.33 -3.36 -9.83
N ARG A 565 -10.43 -3.18 -8.87
CA ARG A 565 -9.42 -4.18 -8.46
C ARG A 565 -9.59 -4.61 -7.01
N SER A 566 -8.88 -5.66 -6.62
CA SER A 566 -8.77 -6.17 -5.25
C SER A 566 -9.98 -6.99 -4.78
N GLY A 567 -11.12 -6.35 -4.52
CA GLY A 567 -12.29 -6.98 -3.90
C GLY A 567 -12.75 -6.26 -2.63
N GLY A 568 -14.01 -6.46 -2.26
CA GLY A 568 -14.61 -5.93 -1.04
C GLY A 568 -14.73 -6.96 0.09
N LEU A 569 -15.07 -6.48 1.28
CA LEU A 569 -15.14 -7.29 2.51
C LEU A 569 -16.14 -8.47 2.48
N GLY A 570 -17.04 -8.55 1.50
CA GLY A 570 -18.05 -9.61 1.35
C GLY A 570 -17.97 -10.43 0.08
N ASP A 571 -16.93 -10.25 -0.72
CA ASP A 571 -16.81 -10.95 -2.00
C ASP A 571 -16.16 -12.35 -1.84
N GLY A 572 -15.47 -12.58 -0.72
CA GLY A 572 -14.85 -13.85 -0.36
C GLY A 572 -13.44 -14.01 -0.95
N LEU A 573 -12.56 -14.64 -0.17
CA LEU A 573 -11.18 -14.94 -0.58
C LEU A 573 -11.06 -15.56 -1.99
N PRO A 574 -11.86 -16.59 -2.36
CA PRO A 574 -11.70 -17.25 -3.65
C PRO A 574 -11.84 -16.35 -4.88
N LEU A 575 -12.41 -15.14 -4.79
CA LEU A 575 -12.60 -14.28 -5.97
C LEU A 575 -11.69 -13.05 -5.97
N CYS A 576 -10.99 -12.81 -4.86
CA CYS A 576 -10.40 -11.51 -4.52
C CYS A 576 -8.89 -11.60 -4.31
N GLY A 577 -8.20 -10.53 -4.67
CA GLY A 577 -6.75 -10.45 -4.65
C GLY A 577 -6.25 -9.42 -5.65
N LEU A 578 -4.92 -9.29 -5.80
CA LEU A 578 -4.33 -8.25 -6.64
C LEU A 578 -4.67 -8.39 -8.13
N SER A 579 -4.93 -9.62 -8.60
CA SER A 579 -5.33 -9.93 -9.98
C SER A 579 -6.84 -9.80 -10.20
N SER A 580 -7.64 -9.76 -9.13
CA SER A 580 -9.10 -9.67 -9.23
C SER A 580 -9.56 -8.43 -9.99
N ALA A 581 -10.59 -8.59 -10.81
CA ALA A 581 -11.14 -7.52 -11.63
C ALA A 581 -12.67 -7.56 -11.69
N TYR A 582 -13.32 -6.45 -11.36
CA TYR A 582 -14.74 -6.26 -11.64
C TYR A 582 -14.92 -5.20 -12.72
N CYS A 583 -15.54 -5.59 -13.83
CA CYS A 583 -15.59 -4.80 -15.08
C CYS A 583 -17.03 -4.67 -15.62
N ALA A 584 -18.05 -4.65 -14.76
CA ALA A 584 -19.45 -4.58 -15.18
C ALA A 584 -20.05 -3.17 -15.12
N TYR A 585 -19.43 -2.27 -14.35
CA TYR A 585 -19.96 -0.95 -14.05
C TYR A 585 -19.48 0.10 -15.05
N GLY A 586 -20.39 0.98 -15.46
CA GLY A 586 -20.07 2.15 -16.26
C GLY A 586 -19.21 3.15 -15.47
N LEU A 587 -18.62 4.12 -16.17
CA LEU A 587 -17.63 5.04 -15.58
C LEU A 587 -18.17 5.92 -14.44
N GLY A 588 -19.48 6.20 -14.43
CA GLY A 588 -20.14 6.98 -13.38
C GLY A 588 -20.80 6.16 -12.28
N ALA A 589 -20.72 4.83 -12.33
CA ALA A 589 -21.31 3.98 -11.30
C ALA A 589 -20.38 3.93 -10.07
N SER A 590 -20.99 4.03 -8.90
CA SER A 590 -20.32 3.87 -7.62
C SER A 590 -21.22 3.13 -6.63
N TRP A 591 -20.57 2.53 -5.64
CA TRP A 591 -21.18 1.82 -4.54
C TRP A 591 -20.43 2.13 -3.24
N TRP A 592 -21.06 1.87 -2.09
CA TRP A 592 -20.48 2.21 -0.80
C TRP A 592 -19.13 1.52 -0.56
N ARG A 593 -18.90 0.34 -1.15
CA ARG A 593 -17.63 -0.41 -1.09
C ARG A 593 -16.64 -0.10 -2.21
N ASP A 594 -16.84 0.98 -2.94
CA ASP A 594 -15.93 1.41 -3.99
C ASP A 594 -15.08 2.58 -3.48
N GLY A 595 -13.77 2.36 -3.42
CA GLY A 595 -12.77 3.31 -2.99
C GLY A 595 -11.70 3.54 -4.06
N SER A 596 -10.64 4.27 -3.71
CA SER A 596 -9.46 4.45 -4.57
C SER A 596 -8.24 4.78 -3.72
N ARG A 597 -7.12 5.11 -4.36
CA ARG A 597 -5.86 5.57 -3.78
C ARG A 597 -5.48 6.92 -4.37
N LEU A 598 -4.79 7.78 -3.62
CA LEU A 598 -4.12 8.93 -4.23
C LEU A 598 -2.80 8.47 -4.84
N SER A 599 -2.69 8.55 -6.16
CA SER A 599 -1.52 8.09 -6.91
C SER A 599 -0.54 9.23 -7.21
N ALA A 600 0.76 8.93 -7.09
CA ALA A 600 1.82 9.79 -7.59
C ALA A 600 2.21 9.49 -9.05
N ALA A 601 1.59 8.49 -9.67
CA ALA A 601 1.86 8.02 -11.04
C ALA A 601 0.91 8.64 -12.09
N GLY A 602 0.11 9.64 -11.71
CA GLY A 602 -0.89 10.29 -12.57
C GLY A 602 -0.32 11.00 -13.79
N CYS A 603 0.94 11.45 -13.73
CA CYS A 603 1.64 12.08 -14.84
C CYS A 603 2.96 11.34 -15.11
N ARG A 604 2.95 10.49 -16.14
CA ARG A 604 4.11 9.72 -16.60
C ARG A 604 4.26 9.82 -18.11
N GLY A 605 5.49 9.75 -18.59
CA GLY A 605 5.81 9.86 -20.02
C GLY A 605 5.88 8.53 -20.75
N GLU A 606 6.36 8.61 -21.98
CA GLU A 606 6.72 7.45 -22.80
C GLU A 606 8.24 7.26 -22.72
N TRP A 607 8.67 6.05 -22.40
CA TRP A 607 10.09 5.73 -22.38
C TRP A 607 10.55 5.19 -23.72
N THR A 608 11.73 5.62 -24.14
CA THR A 608 12.44 5.10 -25.30
C THR A 608 13.84 4.65 -24.87
N ALA A 609 14.22 3.47 -25.35
CA ALA A 609 15.47 2.78 -25.02
C ALA A 609 16.74 3.48 -25.49
#